data_AF-A0A2W4LTQ5-F1
#
_entry.id   AF-A0A2W4LTQ5-F1
#
_cell.length_a   1.000
_cell.length_b   1.000
_cell.length_c   1.000
_cell.angle_alpha   90.00
_cell.angle_beta   90.00
_cell.angle_gamma   90.00
#
_symmetry.space_group_name_H-M   'P 1'
#
loop_
_entity.id
_entity.type
_entity.pdbx_description
1 polymer ?
#
loop_
_entity_poly.entity_id
_entity_poly.type
_entity_poly.pdbx_seq_one_letter_code
_entity_poly.pdbx_strand_id
1 'polypeptide(L)'
;MRVCAAGFLKIGFLVVLASSACGGDPNVASNDGGLSEGGTTGKGGGDDGGASNSDGEGGSGAVVIPVGGGGNINPGKCEPKTCEDVGAECGTIPDGCGDVLDCGECDDDGICGLKKANKCTSPNDVCERIPEDEACAGKQCGFEGDGCGGTYECGTCEDGEVCGSEVPFECGPDTGGPTTCQAKIESCESVGAECGIIGDGCGGTIDCNEELGGCPDGTFCGAQQPYRCDEPPQPNCTAASSCAELGWECGMAVDECGNVFDCADEGRTCGPFEACIGGIDSPTVCQVPTGGGPCGPCAAIPGCPAEPTRLTGRVITPGRSNNNTGNQVGVPNAFVYILRTNDENDLPAIGSGIPQGGTACDRCDQQELGPVLAGAMTDAAGEFVIEGNVPVGEEFLLVVKAGKFRRAQRLTLPAEAACKTTALPTNAADNPTRLPRSMSDGIAVNIPRIAVATGELDAMECVFEKIGIAHSEFGNPGNNGSNAARIHLYRGGGGARYNNQTPEHSELYNSLTRLSLYDIVVADCEGPSWGYSRNPNFYTNSRKANVLEYVNRGGRLFASHLNFMWIHQNGTAAYDEDDPIATGIGPSATFSTSLVWSPDVGTGRISLGRPNASPRIENFRDWM
;
A
#
# COMPACT_ATOMS: atom_id res chain seq x y z
N MET A 1 22.14 37.55 17.79
CA MET A 1 22.32 36.13 18.15
C MET A 1 21.86 35.95 19.58
N ARG A 2 20.72 35.31 19.84
CA ARG A 2 20.52 34.66 21.14
C ARG A 2 21.54 33.51 21.14
N VAL A 3 22.46 33.52 22.10
CA VAL A 3 23.34 32.36 22.34
C VAL A 3 22.42 31.27 22.87
N CYS A 4 22.46 30.07 22.29
CA CYS A 4 21.77 28.87 22.78
C CYS A 4 22.33 28.47 24.16
N ALA A 5 22.12 29.29 25.17
CA ALA A 5 22.65 29.10 26.52
C ALA A 5 21.76 28.13 27.30
N ALA A 6 22.39 27.30 28.13
CA ALA A 6 21.75 26.29 28.97
C ALA A 6 20.93 26.92 30.10
N GLY A 7 19.71 27.36 29.80
CA GLY A 7 18.70 27.72 30.78
C GLY A 7 17.69 26.59 30.92
N PHE A 8 17.60 25.99 32.11
CA PHE A 8 16.57 25.02 32.47
C PHE A 8 15.20 25.68 32.42
N LEU A 9 14.43 25.42 31.37
CA LEU A 9 12.99 25.67 31.37
C LEU A 9 12.32 24.38 31.87
N LYS A 10 11.84 24.40 33.12
CA LYS A 10 10.93 23.35 33.65
C LYS A 10 9.58 23.52 32.96
N ILE A 11 9.47 23.00 31.75
CA ILE A 11 8.21 22.67 31.10
C ILE A 11 8.36 21.20 30.72
N GLY A 12 7.44 20.35 31.18
CA GLY A 12 7.44 18.93 30.86
C GLY A 12 7.38 18.76 29.35
N PHE A 13 8.54 18.54 28.73
CA PHE A 13 8.71 18.42 27.30
C PHE A 13 8.95 16.94 26.99
N LEU A 14 7.95 16.29 26.42
CA LEU A 14 8.17 15.10 25.61
C LEU A 14 8.68 15.61 24.25
N VAL A 15 10.00 15.60 24.05
CA VAL A 15 10.60 15.84 22.73
C VAL A 15 10.45 14.54 21.95
N VAL A 16 9.39 14.44 21.17
CA VAL A 16 9.24 13.40 20.14
C VAL A 16 9.73 13.98 18.83
N LEU A 17 10.80 13.41 18.30
CA LEU A 17 11.15 13.60 16.90
C LEU A 17 10.08 12.91 16.06
N ALA A 18 9.27 13.70 15.35
CA ALA A 18 8.37 13.17 14.34
C ALA A 18 9.21 12.72 13.13
N SER A 19 9.82 11.55 13.22
CA SER A 19 10.07 10.72 12.05
C SER A 19 8.74 10.06 11.70
N SER A 20 8.14 10.41 10.55
CA SER A 20 7.09 9.60 9.96
C SER A 20 7.71 8.25 9.63
N ALA A 21 7.41 7.26 10.45
CA ALA A 21 8.04 5.97 10.42
C ALA A 21 6.91 4.90 10.44
N CYS A 22 7.22 3.64 10.17
CA CYS A 22 6.26 2.68 9.66
C CYS A 22 5.71 1.75 10.75
N GLY A 23 4.39 1.51 10.74
CA GLY A 23 3.69 0.51 11.55
C GLY A 23 2.34 0.19 10.92
N GLY A 24 1.90 -1.07 10.93
CA GLY A 24 0.66 -1.57 10.33
C GLY A 24 -0.17 -2.41 11.31
N ASP A 25 -1.49 -2.31 11.13
CA ASP A 25 -2.68 -2.85 11.83
C ASP A 25 -2.86 -4.40 11.78
N PRO A 26 -3.92 -5.07 12.34
CA PRO A 26 -5.21 -4.55 12.90
C PRO A 26 -5.75 -5.28 14.19
N ASN A 27 -6.89 -4.79 14.70
CA ASN A 27 -7.92 -5.52 15.47
C ASN A 27 -7.54 -6.19 16.81
N VAL A 28 -7.66 -5.45 17.92
CA VAL A 28 -8.03 -6.02 19.22
C VAL A 28 -9.11 -5.15 19.88
N ALA A 29 -10.30 -5.72 20.05
CA ALA A 29 -11.35 -5.13 20.87
C ALA A 29 -10.87 -5.03 22.33
N SER A 30 -11.00 -3.86 22.97
CA SER A 30 -10.97 -3.78 24.43
C SER A 30 -11.81 -2.63 24.97
N ASN A 31 -12.65 -3.05 25.93
CA ASN A 31 -13.68 -2.30 26.63
C ASN A 31 -13.18 -1.06 27.37
N ASP A 32 -14.08 -0.09 27.46
CA ASP A 32 -13.99 1.13 28.26
C ASP A 32 -13.61 0.88 29.73
N GLY A 33 -12.67 1.69 30.22
CA GLY A 33 -12.30 1.77 31.63
C GLY A 33 -11.56 3.07 31.94
N GLY A 34 -12.30 4.14 32.21
CA GLY A 34 -11.77 5.43 32.60
C GLY A 34 -11.07 5.39 33.97
N LEU A 35 -9.90 6.03 34.06
CA LEU A 35 -9.23 6.31 35.33
C LEU A 35 -9.46 7.77 35.72
N SER A 36 -10.29 7.97 36.74
CA SER A 36 -10.28 9.15 37.60
C SER A 36 -9.90 8.68 39.01
N GLU A 37 -8.92 9.37 39.59
CA GLU A 37 -8.37 9.09 40.90
C GLU A 37 -9.33 9.47 42.04
N GLY A 38 -9.39 8.61 43.06
CA GLY A 38 -9.58 9.03 44.46
C GLY A 38 -10.91 8.62 45.11
N GLY A 39 -10.84 7.72 46.11
CA GLY A 39 -11.94 7.54 47.07
C GLY A 39 -11.93 6.21 47.83
N THR A 40 -11.44 6.26 49.05
CA THR A 40 -11.25 5.17 50.02
C THR A 40 -12.51 4.42 50.51
N THR A 41 -12.26 3.19 51.03
CA THR A 41 -12.95 2.41 52.10
C THR A 41 -14.05 1.41 51.72
N GLY A 42 -13.85 0.14 52.12
CA GLY A 42 -14.93 -0.84 52.33
C GLY A 42 -14.54 -2.30 52.13
N LYS A 43 -14.49 -3.08 53.22
CA LYS A 43 -14.12 -4.50 53.34
C LYS A 43 -15.15 -5.51 52.79
N GLY A 44 -14.65 -6.69 52.42
CA GLY A 44 -15.28 -8.03 52.53
C GLY A 44 -15.59 -8.66 51.17
N GLY A 45 -15.24 -9.91 50.83
CA GLY A 45 -14.70 -11.07 51.54
C GLY A 45 -15.16 -12.34 50.80
N GLY A 46 -14.33 -13.39 50.74
CA GLY A 46 -14.63 -14.75 50.23
C GLY A 46 -14.16 -15.01 48.78
N ASP A 47 -13.05 -15.73 48.54
CA ASP A 47 -12.91 -17.22 48.52
C ASP A 47 -13.57 -17.80 47.23
N ASP A 48 -12.96 -18.59 46.34
CA ASP A 48 -11.84 -19.54 46.42
C ASP A 48 -11.19 -19.79 45.03
N GLY A 49 -9.88 -20.09 45.07
CA GLY A 49 -9.19 -21.16 44.29
C GLY A 49 -9.02 -20.99 42.77
N GLY A 50 -7.84 -21.21 42.18
CA GLY A 50 -6.55 -21.60 42.69
C GLY A 50 -5.60 -21.93 41.54
N ALA A 51 -4.31 -21.74 41.79
CA ALA A 51 -3.13 -22.31 41.11
C ALA A 51 -3.02 -22.09 39.58
N SER A 52 -1.92 -21.55 39.04
CA SER A 52 -0.56 -22.03 39.27
C SER A 52 0.47 -21.00 38.80
N ASN A 53 1.56 -20.88 39.56
CA ASN A 53 2.79 -20.18 39.19
C ASN A 53 3.50 -20.87 38.03
N SER A 54 4.09 -20.08 37.13
CA SER A 54 5.48 -20.27 36.67
C SER A 54 5.95 -19.00 35.95
N ASP A 55 6.90 -18.32 36.60
CA ASP A 55 8.07 -17.65 36.04
C ASP A 55 7.89 -16.74 34.82
N GLY A 56 7.86 -15.43 35.10
CA GLY A 56 8.01 -14.39 34.11
C GLY A 56 9.44 -14.31 33.60
N GLU A 57 9.67 -14.83 32.40
CA GLU A 57 10.72 -14.35 31.51
C GLU A 57 10.14 -13.26 30.62
N GLY A 58 10.58 -12.03 30.83
CA GLY A 58 10.34 -10.92 29.91
C GLY A 58 11.08 -11.17 28.62
N GLY A 59 10.40 -11.81 27.66
CA GLY A 59 10.90 -12.06 26.32
C GLY A 59 11.03 -10.75 25.54
N SER A 60 12.27 -10.39 25.23
CA SER A 60 12.62 -9.41 24.21
C SER A 60 11.93 -9.79 22.89
N GLY A 61 10.96 -8.98 22.46
CA GLY A 61 10.34 -9.09 21.14
C GLY A 61 11.32 -8.68 20.06
N ALA A 62 12.24 -9.58 19.71
CA ALA A 62 12.92 -9.52 18.44
C ALA A 62 11.88 -9.80 17.35
N VAL A 63 11.49 -8.78 16.60
CA VAL A 63 10.88 -8.99 15.28
C VAL A 63 11.98 -9.57 14.41
N VAL A 64 12.10 -10.89 14.43
CA VAL A 64 12.69 -11.64 13.32
C VAL A 64 11.79 -11.32 12.15
N ILE A 65 12.31 -10.71 11.08
CA ILE A 65 11.57 -10.62 9.83
C ILE A 65 11.47 -12.06 9.32
N PRO A 66 10.30 -12.72 9.40
CA PRO A 66 10.12 -13.99 8.75
C PRO A 66 10.01 -13.68 7.26
N VAL A 67 10.82 -14.35 6.45
CA VAL A 67 10.60 -14.37 5.01
C VAL A 67 9.37 -15.25 4.79
N GLY A 68 8.19 -14.63 4.92
CA GLY A 68 6.90 -15.32 4.90
C GLY A 68 5.84 -14.52 5.66
N GLY A 69 5.00 -13.80 4.93
CA GLY A 69 3.80 -13.13 5.44
C GLY A 69 3.89 -11.61 5.56
N GLY A 70 3.46 -10.90 4.52
CA GLY A 70 2.77 -9.60 4.65
C GLY A 70 3.59 -8.31 4.77
N GLY A 71 4.93 -8.34 4.68
CA GLY A 71 5.76 -7.14 4.67
C GLY A 71 6.65 -7.08 3.43
N ASN A 72 6.24 -6.31 2.42
CA ASN A 72 7.02 -6.07 1.19
C ASN A 72 8.35 -5.33 1.49
N ILE A 73 9.37 -6.06 1.92
CA ILE A 73 10.78 -5.71 1.70
C ILE A 73 11.27 -6.55 0.53
N ASN A 74 11.17 -6.03 -0.69
CA ASN A 74 11.51 -6.78 -1.90
C ASN A 74 12.93 -6.40 -2.37
N PRO A 75 13.99 -7.16 -2.04
CA PRO A 75 15.33 -6.97 -2.60
C PRO A 75 15.35 -7.45 -4.06
N GLY A 76 15.05 -6.53 -4.99
CA GLY A 76 15.03 -6.79 -6.42
C GLY A 76 13.68 -7.33 -6.86
N LYS A 77 12.74 -6.43 -7.16
CA LYS A 77 11.36 -6.75 -7.49
C LYS A 77 11.26 -7.87 -8.53
N CYS A 78 10.67 -9.00 -8.13
CA CYS A 78 9.68 -9.60 -9.00
C CYS A 78 8.48 -8.64 -9.01
N GLU A 79 8.09 -8.16 -10.18
CA GLU A 79 6.93 -7.29 -10.34
C GLU A 79 5.71 -8.18 -10.64
N PRO A 80 4.71 -8.22 -9.74
CA PRO A 80 3.55 -9.07 -9.93
C PRO A 80 2.77 -8.58 -11.15
N LYS A 81 2.33 -9.51 -11.99
CA LYS A 81 1.47 -9.20 -13.13
C LYS A 81 0.07 -8.84 -12.63
N THR A 82 -0.69 -8.14 -13.46
CA THR A 82 -2.12 -7.91 -13.22
C THR A 82 -2.97 -8.96 -13.94
N CYS A 83 -4.24 -9.08 -13.56
CA CYS A 83 -5.22 -9.91 -14.30
C CYS A 83 -5.31 -9.53 -15.78
N GLU A 84 -5.17 -8.24 -16.10
CA GLU A 84 -5.13 -7.76 -17.48
C GLU A 84 -3.87 -8.24 -18.22
N ASP A 85 -2.69 -8.18 -17.58
CA ASP A 85 -1.40 -8.58 -18.19
C ASP A 85 -1.36 -10.05 -18.58
N VAL A 86 -2.07 -10.90 -17.85
CA VAL A 86 -2.19 -12.35 -18.08
C VAL A 86 -3.46 -12.72 -18.84
N GLY A 87 -4.31 -11.72 -19.14
CA GLY A 87 -5.55 -11.90 -19.86
C GLY A 87 -6.59 -12.76 -19.13
N ALA A 88 -6.63 -12.72 -17.79
CA ALA A 88 -7.68 -13.34 -17.00
C ALA A 88 -8.81 -12.33 -16.71
N GLU A 89 -10.05 -12.79 -16.86
CA GLU A 89 -11.27 -12.00 -16.58
C GLU A 89 -11.93 -12.41 -15.25
N CYS A 90 -11.61 -13.59 -14.75
CA CYS A 90 -12.19 -14.17 -13.55
C CYS A 90 -11.28 -15.26 -12.99
N GLY A 91 -11.53 -15.67 -11.74
CA GLY A 91 -10.83 -16.78 -11.08
C GLY A 91 -9.53 -16.37 -10.40
N THR A 92 -8.93 -17.33 -9.68
CA THR A 92 -7.65 -17.14 -9.00
C THR A 92 -6.53 -17.69 -9.86
N ILE A 93 -5.45 -16.91 -10.01
CA ILE A 93 -4.28 -17.29 -10.81
C ILE A 93 -2.98 -16.84 -10.13
N PRO A 94 -1.82 -17.37 -10.50
CA PRO A 94 -0.55 -16.92 -9.93
C PRO A 94 -0.14 -15.52 -10.39
N ASP A 95 0.47 -14.73 -9.50
CA ASP A 95 0.89 -13.35 -9.79
C ASP A 95 2.25 -13.24 -10.49
N GLY A 96 2.98 -14.35 -10.63
CA GLY A 96 4.34 -14.36 -11.19
C GLY A 96 5.47 -14.29 -10.16
N CYS A 97 5.13 -13.99 -8.90
CA CYS A 97 6.05 -13.62 -7.82
C CYS A 97 5.82 -14.38 -6.52
N GLY A 98 5.09 -15.50 -6.61
CA GLY A 98 4.86 -16.42 -5.51
C GLY A 98 3.57 -16.19 -4.73
N ASP A 99 2.76 -15.20 -5.10
CA ASP A 99 1.42 -14.97 -4.58
C ASP A 99 0.35 -15.27 -5.66
N VAL A 100 -0.92 -15.01 -5.33
CA VAL A 100 -2.05 -15.15 -6.27
C VAL A 100 -2.72 -13.81 -6.56
N LEU A 101 -3.26 -13.69 -7.78
CA LEU A 101 -4.21 -12.68 -8.20
C LEU A 101 -5.61 -13.25 -8.11
N ASP A 102 -6.51 -12.47 -7.51
CA ASP A 102 -7.95 -12.71 -7.59
C ASP A 102 -8.52 -11.80 -8.68
N CYS A 103 -8.92 -12.40 -9.81
CA CYS A 103 -9.48 -11.69 -10.95
C CYS A 103 -11.00 -11.54 -10.86
N GLY A 104 -11.61 -11.92 -9.73
CA GLY A 104 -13.02 -11.75 -9.46
C GLY A 104 -13.92 -12.82 -10.07
N GLU A 105 -15.22 -12.57 -9.98
CA GLU A 105 -16.28 -13.40 -10.55
C GLU A 105 -16.80 -12.79 -11.85
N CYS A 106 -17.54 -13.57 -12.63
CA CYS A 106 -18.15 -13.10 -13.86
C CYS A 106 -19.47 -12.37 -13.59
N ASP A 107 -19.65 -11.23 -14.26
CA ASP A 107 -20.92 -10.51 -14.30
C ASP A 107 -21.94 -11.21 -15.25
N ASP A 108 -23.21 -10.79 -15.18
CA ASP A 108 -24.31 -11.19 -16.09
C ASP A 108 -24.53 -12.72 -16.24
N ASP A 109 -24.55 -13.45 -15.11
CA ASP A 109 -24.69 -14.91 -15.03
C ASP A 109 -23.61 -15.70 -15.81
N GLY A 110 -22.49 -15.03 -16.14
CA GLY A 110 -21.33 -15.67 -16.74
C GLY A 110 -20.73 -16.73 -15.81
N ILE A 111 -20.19 -17.80 -16.40
CA ILE A 111 -19.50 -18.84 -15.66
C ILE A 111 -18.01 -18.75 -15.98
N CYS A 112 -17.19 -18.64 -14.94
CA CYS A 112 -15.75 -18.57 -15.08
C CYS A 112 -15.17 -19.91 -15.56
N GLY A 113 -14.37 -19.89 -16.62
CA GLY A 113 -13.69 -21.09 -17.09
C GLY A 113 -14.52 -22.01 -17.98
N LEU A 114 -15.79 -21.69 -18.25
CA LEU A 114 -16.75 -22.59 -18.91
C LEU A 114 -16.32 -23.06 -20.30
N LYS A 115 -15.78 -22.16 -21.14
CA LYS A 115 -15.27 -22.47 -22.49
C LYS A 115 -13.75 -22.37 -22.59
N LYS A 116 -13.17 -21.50 -21.77
CA LYS A 116 -11.72 -21.25 -21.71
C LYS A 116 -11.37 -20.85 -20.27
N ALA A 117 -10.28 -21.41 -19.73
CA ALA A 117 -9.82 -21.12 -18.38
C ALA A 117 -9.67 -19.61 -18.13
N ASN A 118 -10.11 -19.17 -16.94
CA ASN A 118 -10.05 -17.79 -16.46
C ASN A 118 -10.73 -16.76 -17.37
N LYS A 119 -11.68 -17.20 -18.21
CA LYS A 119 -12.52 -16.36 -19.07
C LYS A 119 -13.98 -16.47 -18.67
N CYS A 120 -14.68 -15.35 -18.71
CA CYS A 120 -16.11 -15.35 -18.50
C CYS A 120 -16.82 -15.79 -19.78
N THR A 121 -17.73 -16.74 -19.67
CA THR A 121 -18.57 -17.17 -20.80
C THR A 121 -20.00 -17.27 -20.32
N SER A 122 -20.92 -16.62 -21.03
CA SER A 122 -22.34 -16.78 -20.77
C SER A 122 -22.77 -18.19 -21.16
N PRO A 123 -23.69 -18.83 -20.40
CA PRO A 123 -24.35 -20.06 -20.82
C PRO A 123 -24.86 -20.05 -22.28
N ASN A 124 -25.29 -18.90 -22.78
CA ASN A 124 -25.81 -18.74 -24.14
C ASN A 124 -24.72 -18.76 -25.23
N ASP A 125 -23.45 -18.55 -24.87
CA ASP A 125 -22.29 -18.54 -25.80
C ASP A 125 -21.59 -19.91 -25.89
N VAL A 126 -22.08 -20.88 -25.12
CA VAL A 126 -21.66 -22.29 -25.21
C VAL A 126 -22.19 -22.92 -26.50
N CYS A 127 -23.42 -22.56 -26.89
CA CYS A 127 -24.07 -23.13 -28.06
C CYS A 127 -23.61 -22.46 -29.36
N GLU A 128 -23.11 -23.28 -30.29
CA GLU A 128 -22.81 -22.84 -31.65
C GLU A 128 -24.08 -22.93 -32.51
N ARG A 129 -24.60 -21.77 -32.93
CA ARG A 129 -25.83 -21.69 -33.73
C ARG A 129 -25.67 -22.39 -35.07
N ILE A 130 -26.69 -23.15 -35.47
CA ILE A 130 -26.80 -23.66 -36.83
C ILE A 130 -26.89 -22.46 -37.78
N PRO A 131 -26.07 -22.37 -38.83
CA PRO A 131 -26.20 -21.32 -39.83
C PRO A 131 -27.61 -21.30 -40.46
N GLU A 132 -28.13 -20.10 -40.75
CA GLU A 132 -29.49 -19.91 -41.26
C GLU A 132 -29.76 -20.70 -42.55
N ASP A 133 -28.78 -20.80 -43.46
CA ASP A 133 -28.91 -21.53 -44.71
C ASP A 133 -29.03 -23.05 -44.51
N GLU A 134 -28.40 -23.58 -43.46
CA GLU A 134 -28.53 -24.99 -43.06
C GLU A 134 -29.84 -25.22 -42.31
N ALA A 135 -30.20 -24.35 -41.36
CA ALA A 135 -31.45 -24.45 -40.61
C ALA A 135 -32.68 -24.32 -41.54
N CYS A 136 -32.62 -23.44 -42.53
CA CYS A 136 -33.67 -23.21 -43.52
C CYS A 136 -33.55 -24.10 -44.76
N ALA A 137 -32.60 -25.03 -44.82
CA ALA A 137 -32.42 -25.90 -45.97
C ALA A 137 -33.70 -26.73 -46.23
N GLY A 138 -34.24 -26.59 -47.45
CA GLY A 138 -35.44 -27.32 -47.88
C GLY A 138 -36.77 -26.76 -47.37
N LYS A 139 -36.77 -25.61 -46.68
CA LYS A 139 -37.98 -24.89 -46.24
C LYS A 139 -38.28 -23.74 -47.20
N GLN A 140 -39.55 -23.53 -47.52
CA GLN A 140 -40.00 -22.40 -48.34
C GLN A 140 -40.65 -21.29 -47.51
N CYS A 141 -41.12 -21.62 -46.30
CA CYS A 141 -41.78 -20.69 -45.40
C CYS A 141 -41.71 -21.13 -43.94
N GLY A 142 -41.95 -20.18 -43.04
CA GLY A 142 -42.11 -20.41 -41.60
C GLY A 142 -40.83 -20.24 -40.80
N PHE A 143 -40.92 -20.44 -39.48
CA PHE A 143 -39.79 -20.28 -38.58
C PHE A 143 -39.09 -21.61 -38.32
N GLU A 144 -37.79 -21.57 -38.09
CA GLU A 144 -37.00 -22.71 -37.60
C GLU A 144 -36.04 -22.27 -36.50
N GLY A 145 -35.68 -23.18 -35.60
CA GLY A 145 -34.67 -22.94 -34.58
C GLY A 145 -33.26 -22.72 -35.10
N ASP A 146 -32.46 -22.00 -34.32
CA ASP A 146 -31.00 -21.91 -34.51
C ASP A 146 -30.23 -23.02 -33.76
N GLY A 147 -30.92 -23.95 -33.11
CA GLY A 147 -30.32 -24.99 -32.27
C GLY A 147 -29.94 -24.55 -30.85
N CYS A 148 -30.02 -23.25 -30.56
CA CYS A 148 -29.55 -22.59 -29.33
C CYS A 148 -30.64 -21.74 -28.65
N GLY A 149 -31.92 -21.95 -29.00
CA GLY A 149 -33.06 -21.23 -28.43
C GLY A 149 -33.44 -19.93 -29.15
N GLY A 150 -32.73 -19.56 -30.23
CA GLY A 150 -33.16 -18.53 -31.18
C GLY A 150 -33.91 -19.13 -32.37
N THR A 151 -34.42 -18.26 -33.24
CA THR A 151 -35.22 -18.65 -34.42
C THR A 151 -34.82 -17.85 -35.66
N TYR A 152 -34.88 -18.50 -36.82
CA TYR A 152 -34.77 -17.92 -38.16
C TYR A 152 -36.12 -17.92 -38.87
N GLU A 153 -36.34 -16.98 -39.80
CA GLU A 153 -37.51 -16.94 -40.69
C GLU A 153 -37.12 -17.48 -42.07
N CYS A 154 -37.48 -18.72 -42.36
CA CYS A 154 -37.09 -19.47 -43.55
C CYS A 154 -37.95 -19.14 -44.79
N GLY A 155 -38.45 -17.91 -44.88
CA GLY A 155 -39.26 -17.40 -45.97
C GLY A 155 -40.73 -17.15 -45.63
N THR A 156 -41.42 -16.48 -46.55
CA THR A 156 -42.84 -16.12 -46.45
C THR A 156 -43.58 -16.52 -47.72
N CYS A 157 -44.81 -17.00 -47.60
CA CYS A 157 -45.64 -17.33 -48.76
C CYS A 157 -46.23 -16.08 -49.43
N GLU A 158 -46.57 -16.20 -50.71
CA GLU A 158 -47.23 -15.14 -51.47
C GLU A 158 -48.73 -15.03 -51.09
N ASP A 159 -49.36 -13.92 -51.51
CA ASP A 159 -50.77 -13.65 -51.21
C ASP A 159 -51.71 -14.78 -51.69
N GLY A 160 -52.45 -15.39 -50.75
CA GLY A 160 -53.38 -16.49 -51.02
C GLY A 160 -52.81 -17.89 -50.76
N GLU A 161 -51.59 -17.98 -50.23
CA GLU A 161 -50.97 -19.22 -49.78
C GLU A 161 -50.77 -19.22 -48.26
N VAL A 162 -50.86 -20.41 -47.65
CA VAL A 162 -50.64 -20.62 -46.22
C VAL A 162 -49.47 -21.58 -46.05
N CYS A 163 -48.52 -21.18 -45.20
CA CYS A 163 -47.36 -21.99 -44.89
C CYS A 163 -47.76 -23.30 -44.24
N GLY A 164 -47.27 -24.42 -44.77
CA GLY A 164 -47.57 -25.71 -44.20
C GLY A 164 -48.99 -26.21 -44.49
N SER A 165 -49.74 -25.64 -45.44
CA SER A 165 -51.14 -26.05 -45.69
C SER A 165 -51.25 -27.53 -46.12
N GLU A 166 -50.44 -27.99 -47.08
CA GLU A 166 -50.44 -29.38 -47.57
C GLU A 166 -49.21 -30.17 -47.11
N VAL A 167 -48.02 -29.59 -47.25
CA VAL A 167 -46.73 -30.18 -46.84
C VAL A 167 -46.06 -29.26 -45.82
N PRO A 168 -45.45 -29.77 -44.73
CA PRO A 168 -44.78 -28.93 -43.74
C PRO A 168 -43.73 -28.01 -44.37
N PHE A 169 -43.67 -26.74 -43.94
CA PHE A 169 -42.72 -25.72 -44.42
C PHE A 169 -42.80 -25.36 -45.91
N GLU A 170 -43.80 -25.85 -46.64
CA GLU A 170 -44.05 -25.49 -48.04
C GLU A 170 -45.28 -24.58 -48.16
N CYS A 171 -45.23 -23.66 -49.12
CA CYS A 171 -46.37 -22.81 -49.43
C CYS A 171 -47.39 -23.60 -50.25
N GLY A 172 -48.65 -23.54 -49.85
CA GLY A 172 -49.74 -24.17 -50.58
C GLY A 172 -51.02 -23.33 -50.51
N PRO A 173 -52.01 -23.64 -51.36
CA PRO A 173 -53.18 -22.80 -51.55
C PRO A 173 -54.00 -22.65 -50.26
N ASP A 174 -54.47 -21.44 -49.98
CA ASP A 174 -55.46 -21.21 -48.93
C ASP A 174 -56.78 -21.89 -49.29
N THR A 175 -57.00 -23.08 -48.72
CA THR A 175 -58.20 -23.89 -48.97
C THR A 175 -59.45 -23.41 -48.20
N GLY A 176 -59.38 -22.26 -47.52
CA GLY A 176 -60.53 -21.66 -46.84
C GLY A 176 -61.04 -22.47 -45.63
N GLY A 177 -60.18 -23.32 -45.05
CA GLY A 177 -60.39 -23.96 -43.75
C GLY A 177 -60.19 -22.97 -42.59
N PRO A 178 -60.29 -23.40 -41.31
CA PRO A 178 -59.96 -22.52 -40.20
C PRO A 178 -58.57 -21.91 -40.45
N THR A 179 -58.47 -20.58 -40.30
CA THR A 179 -57.34 -19.72 -40.69
C THR A 179 -56.02 -19.99 -39.94
N THR A 180 -55.94 -21.12 -39.27
CA THR A 180 -54.75 -21.63 -38.60
C THR A 180 -54.50 -23.00 -39.19
N CYS A 181 -53.47 -23.10 -40.03
CA CYS A 181 -52.88 -24.39 -40.32
C CYS A 181 -52.61 -25.08 -38.96
N GLN A 182 -52.87 -26.39 -38.85
CA GLN A 182 -52.59 -27.13 -37.63
C GLN A 182 -51.11 -27.53 -37.66
N ALA A 183 -50.39 -27.27 -36.57
CA ALA A 183 -49.01 -27.71 -36.39
C ALA A 183 -48.84 -29.16 -36.86
N LYS A 184 -47.91 -29.38 -37.78
CA LYS A 184 -47.64 -30.68 -38.40
C LYS A 184 -46.56 -31.46 -37.66
N ILE A 185 -45.79 -30.76 -36.84
CA ILE A 185 -44.94 -31.33 -35.82
C ILE A 185 -45.72 -31.26 -34.51
N GLU A 186 -45.97 -32.41 -33.88
CA GLU A 186 -46.90 -32.52 -32.74
C GLU A 186 -46.22 -32.19 -31.40
N SER A 187 -44.90 -32.38 -31.31
CA SER A 187 -44.10 -32.17 -30.10
C SER A 187 -42.60 -32.13 -30.39
N CYS A 188 -41.82 -31.59 -29.47
CA CYS A 188 -40.35 -31.67 -29.52
C CYS A 188 -39.83 -33.12 -29.49
N GLU A 189 -40.48 -34.00 -28.74
CA GLU A 189 -40.13 -35.44 -28.69
C GLU A 189 -40.25 -36.11 -30.07
N SER A 190 -41.24 -35.69 -30.89
CA SER A 190 -41.48 -36.30 -32.21
C SER A 190 -40.34 -36.11 -33.21
N VAL A 191 -39.55 -35.04 -33.03
CA VAL A 191 -38.34 -34.74 -33.82
C VAL A 191 -37.06 -35.00 -33.04
N GLY A 192 -37.19 -35.52 -31.81
CA GLY A 192 -36.09 -35.79 -30.91
C GLY A 192 -35.38 -34.54 -30.41
N ALA A 193 -36.02 -33.38 -30.37
CA ALA A 193 -35.50 -32.19 -29.72
C ALA A 193 -35.75 -32.26 -28.20
N GLU A 194 -34.71 -32.01 -27.41
CA GLU A 194 -34.76 -31.99 -25.94
C GLU A 194 -34.89 -30.57 -25.38
N CYS A 195 -34.49 -29.57 -26.16
CA CYS A 195 -34.45 -28.17 -25.77
C CYS A 195 -34.45 -27.24 -26.98
N GLY A 196 -34.59 -25.94 -26.74
CA GLY A 196 -34.57 -24.91 -27.79
C GLY A 196 -35.93 -24.69 -28.45
N ILE A 197 -35.96 -23.94 -29.55
CA ILE A 197 -37.18 -23.66 -30.31
C ILE A 197 -37.09 -24.39 -31.65
N ILE A 198 -38.16 -25.04 -32.09
CA ILE A 198 -38.26 -25.68 -33.41
C ILE A 198 -39.44 -25.13 -34.20
N GLY A 199 -39.41 -25.23 -35.52
CA GLY A 199 -40.57 -24.92 -36.37
C GLY A 199 -41.71 -25.94 -36.20
N ASP A 200 -42.97 -25.49 -36.23
CA ASP A 200 -44.15 -26.37 -36.11
C ASP A 200 -44.60 -26.98 -37.47
N GLY A 201 -43.87 -26.67 -38.54
CA GLY A 201 -44.17 -27.06 -39.92
C GLY A 201 -45.30 -26.26 -40.58
N CYS A 202 -45.79 -25.22 -39.92
CA CYS A 202 -47.04 -24.54 -40.21
C CYS A 202 -46.93 -23.00 -40.08
N GLY A 203 -45.69 -22.50 -40.02
CA GLY A 203 -45.38 -21.09 -39.89
C GLY A 203 -45.32 -20.59 -38.44
N GLY A 204 -45.54 -21.46 -37.45
CA GLY A 204 -45.33 -21.19 -36.03
C GLY A 204 -44.09 -21.91 -35.49
N THR A 205 -43.92 -21.85 -34.17
CA THR A 205 -42.82 -22.48 -33.45
C THR A 205 -43.31 -23.28 -32.25
N ILE A 206 -42.50 -24.23 -31.79
CA ILE A 206 -42.68 -25.00 -30.56
C ILE A 206 -41.46 -24.72 -29.68
N ASP A 207 -41.68 -24.28 -28.44
CA ASP A 207 -40.61 -24.08 -27.44
C ASP A 207 -40.46 -25.35 -26.59
N CYS A 208 -39.39 -26.10 -26.86
CA CYS A 208 -39.09 -27.34 -26.19
C CYS A 208 -38.70 -27.13 -24.72
N ASN A 209 -38.25 -25.93 -24.34
CA ASN A 209 -37.95 -25.65 -22.94
C ASN A 209 -39.23 -25.53 -22.12
N GLU A 210 -40.26 -24.89 -22.67
CA GLU A 210 -41.58 -24.82 -22.03
C GLU A 210 -42.28 -26.19 -22.01
N GLU A 211 -42.15 -26.97 -23.09
CA GLU A 211 -42.80 -28.28 -23.22
C GLU A 211 -42.18 -29.34 -22.29
N LEU A 212 -40.84 -29.41 -22.22
CA LEU A 212 -40.10 -30.50 -21.56
C LEU A 212 -39.48 -30.09 -20.22
N GLY A 213 -39.53 -28.81 -19.86
CA GLY A 213 -38.98 -28.29 -18.60
C GLY A 213 -37.52 -27.81 -18.67
N GLY A 214 -36.97 -27.66 -19.88
CA GLY A 214 -35.60 -27.19 -20.11
C GLY A 214 -34.53 -28.23 -19.76
N CYS A 215 -33.27 -27.82 -19.89
CA CYS A 215 -32.14 -28.71 -19.61
C CYS A 215 -31.90 -28.89 -18.10
N PRO A 216 -31.56 -30.12 -17.65
CA PRO A 216 -31.19 -30.38 -16.25
C PRO A 216 -30.00 -29.53 -15.77
N ASP A 217 -29.88 -29.37 -14.45
CA ASP A 217 -28.75 -28.65 -13.84
C ASP A 217 -27.39 -29.18 -14.35
N GLY A 218 -26.56 -28.26 -14.86
CA GLY A 218 -25.23 -28.57 -15.39
C GLY A 218 -25.18 -28.92 -16.88
N THR A 219 -26.31 -28.97 -17.59
CA THR A 219 -26.35 -29.11 -19.06
C THR A 219 -26.94 -27.87 -19.72
N PHE A 220 -26.50 -27.59 -20.95
CA PHE A 220 -26.96 -26.43 -21.72
C PHE A 220 -27.49 -26.88 -23.08
N CYS A 221 -28.52 -26.17 -23.56
CA CYS A 221 -29.12 -26.51 -24.84
C CYS A 221 -28.14 -26.25 -25.98
N GLY A 222 -27.86 -27.28 -26.78
CA GLY A 222 -26.96 -27.15 -27.92
C GLY A 222 -25.49 -27.07 -27.56
N ALA A 223 -25.10 -27.46 -26.33
CA ALA A 223 -23.71 -27.33 -25.87
C ALA A 223 -22.71 -28.21 -26.64
N GLN A 224 -23.17 -29.36 -27.16
CA GLN A 224 -22.37 -30.21 -28.06
C GLN A 224 -23.12 -30.54 -29.35
N GLN A 225 -24.43 -30.78 -29.26
CA GLN A 225 -25.27 -31.03 -30.44
C GLN A 225 -26.53 -30.15 -30.41
N PRO A 226 -26.94 -29.56 -31.54
CA PRO A 226 -28.15 -28.75 -31.59
C PRO A 226 -29.37 -29.48 -31.04
N TYR A 227 -30.21 -28.76 -30.30
CA TYR A 227 -31.44 -29.29 -29.68
C TYR A 227 -31.24 -30.39 -28.63
N ARG A 228 -30.01 -30.68 -28.20
CA ARG A 228 -29.70 -31.64 -27.12
C ARG A 228 -29.30 -30.91 -25.84
N CYS A 229 -29.66 -31.50 -24.69
CA CYS A 229 -29.18 -31.03 -23.41
C CYS A 229 -27.88 -31.74 -23.06
N ASP A 230 -26.76 -31.13 -23.43
CA ASP A 230 -25.43 -31.70 -23.22
C ASP A 230 -24.68 -30.95 -22.12
N GLU A 231 -23.82 -31.67 -21.40
CA GLU A 231 -22.82 -31.02 -20.54
C GLU A 231 -21.90 -30.17 -21.43
N PRO A 232 -21.57 -28.92 -21.04
CA PRO A 232 -20.64 -28.12 -21.81
C PRO A 232 -19.31 -28.87 -21.97
N PRO A 233 -18.58 -28.66 -23.07
CA PRO A 233 -17.25 -29.22 -23.20
C PRO A 233 -16.37 -28.64 -22.08
N GLN A 234 -16.21 -29.41 -21.00
CA GLN A 234 -15.35 -29.01 -19.89
C GLN A 234 -13.93 -28.84 -20.43
N PRO A 235 -13.20 -27.79 -20.04
CA PRO A 235 -11.76 -27.80 -20.24
C PRO A 235 -11.24 -29.05 -19.53
N ASN A 236 -10.48 -29.89 -20.25
CA ASN A 236 -9.83 -31.06 -19.66
C ASN A 236 -8.76 -30.58 -18.67
N CYS A 237 -9.18 -30.20 -17.47
CA CYS A 237 -8.27 -29.85 -16.39
C CYS A 237 -7.99 -31.12 -15.58
N THR A 238 -6.72 -31.36 -15.27
CA THR A 238 -6.33 -32.46 -14.38
C THR A 238 -6.02 -31.84 -13.02
N ALA A 239 -6.87 -32.09 -12.03
CA ALA A 239 -6.66 -31.55 -10.69
C ALA A 239 -5.36 -32.11 -10.10
N ALA A 240 -4.52 -31.22 -9.57
CA ALA A 240 -3.33 -31.62 -8.84
C ALA A 240 -3.64 -31.85 -7.37
N SER A 241 -2.76 -32.59 -6.69
CA SER A 241 -2.91 -32.89 -5.26
C SER A 241 -1.87 -32.18 -4.37
N SER A 242 -0.85 -31.56 -4.98
CA SER A 242 0.26 -30.91 -4.26
C SER A 242 1.08 -29.98 -5.15
N CYS A 243 1.81 -29.05 -4.54
CA CYS A 243 2.86 -28.27 -5.20
C CYS A 243 3.95 -29.16 -5.81
N ALA A 244 4.26 -30.29 -5.15
CA ALA A 244 5.20 -31.29 -5.63
C ALA A 244 4.84 -31.84 -7.02
N GLU A 245 3.57 -32.16 -7.21
CA GLU A 245 3.03 -32.73 -8.45
C GLU A 245 3.04 -31.71 -9.58
N LEU A 246 2.75 -30.46 -9.27
CA LEU A 246 2.82 -29.34 -10.21
C LEU A 246 4.27 -28.93 -10.53
N GLY A 247 5.27 -29.41 -9.78
CA GLY A 247 6.68 -29.06 -9.95
C GLY A 247 7.04 -27.67 -9.40
N TRP A 248 6.26 -27.14 -8.45
CA TRP A 248 6.48 -25.83 -7.84
C TRP A 248 7.48 -25.93 -6.69
N GLU A 249 8.40 -24.97 -6.59
CA GLU A 249 9.45 -24.95 -5.57
C GLU A 249 9.18 -23.99 -4.40
N CYS A 250 8.32 -22.98 -4.59
CA CYS A 250 7.85 -22.11 -3.51
C CYS A 250 6.57 -21.32 -3.90
N GLY A 251 5.98 -20.58 -2.95
CA GLY A 251 4.83 -19.68 -3.18
C GLY A 251 3.48 -20.38 -3.26
N MET A 252 2.48 -19.67 -3.79
CA MET A 252 1.11 -20.13 -3.96
C MET A 252 0.91 -20.75 -5.35
N ALA A 253 0.72 -22.06 -5.41
CA ALA A 253 0.44 -22.78 -6.65
C ALA A 253 -1.04 -22.74 -6.99
N VAL A 254 -1.35 -22.64 -8.28
CA VAL A 254 -2.70 -22.82 -8.81
C VAL A 254 -2.64 -23.87 -9.91
N ASP A 255 -3.48 -24.90 -9.81
CA ASP A 255 -3.59 -25.92 -10.87
C ASP A 255 -4.46 -25.46 -12.04
N GLU A 256 -4.53 -26.26 -13.11
CA GLU A 256 -5.35 -25.95 -14.29
C GLU A 256 -6.87 -25.96 -14.01
N CYS A 257 -7.30 -26.42 -12.84
CA CYS A 257 -8.69 -26.41 -12.39
C CYS A 257 -9.00 -25.24 -11.43
N GLY A 258 -8.02 -24.40 -11.08
CA GLY A 258 -8.18 -23.27 -10.16
C GLY A 258 -8.03 -23.62 -8.67
N ASN A 259 -7.56 -24.82 -8.32
CA ASN A 259 -7.27 -25.15 -6.93
C ASN A 259 -5.98 -24.46 -6.49
N VAL A 260 -6.03 -23.80 -5.34
CA VAL A 260 -4.90 -23.06 -4.76
C VAL A 260 -4.21 -23.90 -3.68
N PHE A 261 -2.87 -23.97 -3.73
CA PHE A 261 -2.02 -24.69 -2.78
C PHE A 261 -0.94 -23.76 -2.22
N ASP A 262 -0.73 -23.76 -0.91
CA ASP A 262 0.42 -23.09 -0.31
C ASP A 262 1.61 -24.06 -0.23
N CYS A 263 2.66 -23.80 -1.00
CA CYS A 263 3.83 -24.67 -1.03
C CYS A 263 4.62 -24.63 0.29
N ALA A 264 4.45 -23.60 1.13
CA ALA A 264 5.07 -23.54 2.44
C ALA A 264 4.60 -24.68 3.36
N ASP A 265 3.34 -25.13 3.23
CA ASP A 265 2.79 -26.25 4.00
C ASP A 265 3.50 -27.58 3.68
N GLU A 266 4.11 -27.68 2.51
CA GLU A 266 4.93 -28.84 2.09
C GLU A 266 6.42 -28.65 2.39
N GLY A 267 6.80 -27.59 3.11
CA GLY A 267 8.20 -27.24 3.39
C GLY A 267 8.97 -26.74 2.15
N ARG A 268 8.25 -26.28 1.12
CA ARG A 268 8.81 -25.71 -0.12
C ARG A 268 8.84 -24.19 -0.01
N THR A 269 9.92 -23.71 0.58
CA THR A 269 10.19 -22.28 0.73
C THR A 269 11.55 -21.98 0.11
N CYS A 270 11.65 -20.87 -0.61
CA CYS A 270 12.92 -20.49 -1.22
C CYS A 270 13.98 -20.20 -0.15
N GLY A 271 15.25 -20.45 -0.49
CA GLY A 271 16.36 -20.21 0.42
C GLY A 271 16.54 -18.73 0.75
N PRO A 272 17.37 -18.39 1.75
CA PRO A 272 17.77 -17.01 1.95
C PRO A 272 18.33 -16.47 0.62
N PHE A 273 17.85 -15.30 0.19
CA PHE A 273 18.19 -14.59 -1.06
C PHE A 273 17.54 -15.08 -2.36
N GLU A 274 16.67 -16.08 -2.30
CA GLU A 274 15.89 -16.51 -3.47
C GLU A 274 14.50 -15.90 -3.37
N ALA A 275 14.04 -15.32 -4.47
CA ALA A 275 12.64 -15.00 -4.64
C ALA A 275 11.94 -16.18 -5.31
N CYS A 276 10.69 -16.36 -4.94
CA CYS A 276 9.76 -17.20 -5.66
C CYS A 276 9.42 -16.48 -6.97
N ILE A 277 9.81 -17.03 -8.12
CA ILE A 277 9.54 -16.40 -9.41
C ILE A 277 9.00 -17.44 -10.37
N GLY A 278 7.98 -17.07 -11.13
CA GLY A 278 7.28 -17.95 -12.06
C GLY A 278 5.81 -18.10 -11.67
N GLY A 279 5.16 -19.15 -12.13
CA GLY A 279 3.75 -19.44 -11.85
C GLY A 279 2.79 -19.10 -12.99
N ILE A 280 3.23 -18.34 -14.02
CA ILE A 280 2.35 -17.94 -15.14
C ILE A 280 2.53 -18.86 -16.35
N ASP A 281 3.75 -18.91 -16.89
CA ASP A 281 4.08 -19.74 -18.08
C ASP A 281 4.85 -21.02 -17.71
N SER A 282 5.23 -21.15 -16.44
CA SER A 282 6.01 -22.27 -15.88
C SER A 282 5.82 -22.33 -14.36
N PRO A 283 6.09 -23.47 -13.69
CA PRO A 283 6.11 -23.53 -12.24
C PRO A 283 7.02 -22.47 -11.61
N THR A 284 6.75 -22.11 -10.36
CA THR A 284 7.64 -21.24 -9.59
C THR A 284 8.95 -21.95 -9.27
N VAL A 285 10.03 -21.20 -9.35
CA VAL A 285 11.37 -21.64 -8.97
C VAL A 285 11.97 -20.68 -7.95
N CYS A 286 12.80 -21.24 -7.07
CA CYS A 286 13.63 -20.46 -6.17
C CYS A 286 14.78 -19.87 -6.98
N GLN A 287 14.80 -18.56 -7.20
CA GLN A 287 15.94 -17.94 -7.86
C GLN A 287 16.35 -16.63 -7.21
N VAL A 288 17.65 -16.39 -7.18
CA VAL A 288 18.19 -15.08 -6.80
C VAL A 288 17.71 -14.06 -7.83
N PRO A 289 16.96 -13.00 -7.44
CA PRO A 289 16.44 -12.02 -8.38
C PRO A 289 17.57 -11.47 -9.26
N THR A 290 17.47 -11.69 -10.57
CA THR A 290 18.48 -11.29 -11.55
C THR A 290 18.48 -9.78 -11.85
N GLY A 291 17.69 -8.99 -11.11
CA GLY A 291 17.60 -7.53 -11.22
C GLY A 291 18.61 -6.72 -10.40
N GLY A 292 19.37 -7.33 -9.49
CA GLY A 292 20.47 -6.65 -8.82
C GLY A 292 21.79 -7.26 -9.29
N GLY A 293 22.67 -6.45 -9.87
CA GLY A 293 23.94 -6.88 -10.47
C GLY A 293 24.91 -7.63 -9.53
N PRO A 294 26.22 -7.61 -9.79
CA PRO A 294 27.19 -8.39 -9.03
C PRO A 294 27.09 -8.09 -7.52
N CYS A 295 26.87 -9.12 -6.70
CA CYS A 295 26.87 -8.96 -5.26
C CYS A 295 28.31 -8.96 -4.73
N GLY A 296 28.87 -7.76 -4.54
CA GLY A 296 30.25 -7.57 -4.09
C GLY A 296 30.57 -8.30 -2.78
N PRO A 297 29.84 -8.04 -1.67
CA PRO A 297 30.15 -8.61 -0.37
C PRO A 297 29.56 -10.01 -0.13
N CYS A 298 28.81 -10.59 -1.08
CA CYS A 298 28.16 -11.91 -0.89
C CYS A 298 29.16 -13.05 -0.63
N ALA A 299 30.35 -13.01 -1.23
CA ALA A 299 31.39 -14.00 -0.98
C ALA A 299 31.93 -13.97 0.47
N ALA A 300 31.70 -12.87 1.19
CA ALA A 300 32.08 -12.67 2.58
C ALA A 300 30.96 -13.00 3.58
N ILE A 301 29.84 -13.57 3.13
CA ILE A 301 28.75 -14.01 4.00
C ILE A 301 29.07 -15.42 4.52
N PRO A 302 29.19 -15.60 5.85
CA PRO A 302 29.48 -16.91 6.41
C PRO A 302 28.31 -17.88 6.31
N GLY A 303 28.58 -19.13 5.92
CA GLY A 303 27.60 -20.22 6.04
C GLY A 303 27.46 -20.66 7.50
N CYS A 304 26.32 -20.36 8.11
CA CYS A 304 26.09 -20.60 9.54
C CYS A 304 24.90 -21.54 9.77
N PRO A 305 25.11 -22.86 9.95
CA PRO A 305 24.02 -23.84 10.05
C PRO A 305 23.32 -23.88 11.42
N ALA A 306 23.89 -23.26 12.46
CA ALA A 306 23.34 -23.31 13.82
C ALA A 306 22.94 -21.92 14.35
N GLU A 307 23.83 -20.93 14.26
CA GLU A 307 23.60 -19.58 14.77
C GLU A 307 23.97 -18.56 13.68
N PRO A 308 23.04 -17.72 13.19
CA PRO A 308 23.33 -16.78 12.13
C PRO A 308 24.31 -15.69 12.58
N THR A 309 25.03 -15.10 11.63
CA THR A 309 25.77 -13.87 11.90
C THR A 309 24.77 -12.74 12.15
N ARG A 310 24.92 -12.01 13.26
CA ARG A 310 24.02 -10.91 13.64
C ARG A 310 24.78 -9.61 13.84
N LEU A 311 24.18 -8.50 13.42
CA LEU A 311 24.63 -7.15 13.69
C LEU A 311 23.56 -6.40 14.48
N THR A 312 23.89 -6.02 15.70
CA THR A 312 22.99 -5.30 16.60
C THR A 312 23.47 -3.88 16.81
N GLY A 313 22.55 -2.96 17.08
CA GLY A 313 22.91 -1.59 17.38
C GLY A 313 21.70 -0.73 17.63
N ARG A 314 21.96 0.58 17.73
CA ARG A 314 20.94 1.58 18.02
C ARG A 314 21.06 2.78 17.10
N VAL A 315 19.97 3.11 16.40
CA VAL A 315 19.83 4.38 15.71
C VAL A 315 19.44 5.45 16.71
N ILE A 316 20.24 6.50 16.74
CA ILE A 316 20.01 7.68 17.56
C ILE A 316 20.03 8.95 16.72
N THR A 317 19.54 10.04 17.31
CA THR A 317 19.78 11.40 16.81
C THR A 317 21.26 11.67 16.56
N PRO A 318 21.61 12.67 15.72
CA PRO A 318 23.01 12.95 15.39
C PRO A 318 23.93 13.12 16.61
N GLY A 319 23.36 13.59 17.74
CA GLY A 319 24.05 13.83 18.99
C GLY A 319 25.07 14.96 18.85
N ARG A 320 25.43 15.60 19.96
CA ARG A 320 26.54 16.58 19.96
C ARG A 320 27.88 15.84 20.03
N SER A 321 28.90 16.38 19.38
CA SER A 321 30.27 15.82 19.38
C SER A 321 31.00 15.90 20.73
N ASN A 322 30.39 16.52 21.73
CA ASN A 322 31.03 16.91 22.99
C ASN A 322 30.77 15.93 24.14
N ASN A 323 30.53 14.64 23.85
CA ASN A 323 30.25 13.57 24.82
C ASN A 323 29.06 13.82 25.78
N ASN A 324 28.26 14.87 25.56
CA ASN A 324 27.03 15.08 26.32
C ASN A 324 25.93 14.17 25.78
N THR A 325 25.81 12.98 26.35
CA THR A 325 24.87 11.92 25.96
C THR A 325 23.41 12.22 26.33
N GLY A 326 23.14 13.25 27.14
CA GLY A 326 21.78 13.60 27.59
C GLY A 326 20.82 14.09 26.49
N ASN A 327 21.31 14.32 25.27
CA ASN A 327 20.51 14.74 24.12
C ASN A 327 20.34 13.64 23.04
N GLN A 328 20.73 12.40 23.33
CA GLN A 328 20.63 11.29 22.38
C GLN A 328 19.29 10.59 22.56
N VAL A 329 18.46 10.65 21.53
CA VAL A 329 17.13 10.04 21.50
C VAL A 329 17.16 8.91 20.49
N GLY A 330 16.57 7.77 20.83
CA GLY A 330 16.37 6.66 19.89
C GLY A 330 15.46 7.10 18.75
N VAL A 331 15.76 6.66 17.54
CA VAL A 331 14.93 6.98 16.37
C VAL A 331 14.11 5.74 16.01
N PRO A 332 12.79 5.76 16.20
CA PRO A 332 11.94 4.62 15.89
C PRO A 332 11.68 4.49 14.38
N ASN A 333 11.41 3.25 13.98
CA ASN A 333 11.15 2.78 12.61
C ASN A 333 12.07 3.40 11.54
N ALA A 334 13.34 3.55 11.88
CA ALA A 334 14.42 3.81 10.92
C ALA A 334 14.82 2.49 10.26
N PHE A 335 15.08 2.54 8.96
CA PHE A 335 15.69 1.43 8.23
C PHE A 335 17.20 1.43 8.47
N VAL A 336 17.75 0.28 8.84
CA VAL A 336 19.19 0.03 8.91
C VAL A 336 19.50 -1.15 8.01
N TYR A 337 20.29 -0.94 6.96
CA TYR A 337 20.48 -1.96 5.93
C TYR A 337 21.87 -1.94 5.30
N ILE A 338 22.27 -3.09 4.80
CA ILE A 338 23.51 -3.35 4.08
C ILE A 338 23.17 -3.42 2.59
N LEU A 339 23.95 -2.77 1.72
CA LEU A 339 23.78 -2.89 0.28
C LEU A 339 24.43 -4.16 -0.29
N ARG A 340 23.88 -4.65 -1.41
CA ARG A 340 24.46 -5.75 -2.21
C ARG A 340 25.74 -5.32 -2.93
N THR A 341 26.02 -4.03 -3.00
CA THR A 341 27.23 -3.48 -3.62
C THR A 341 27.87 -2.48 -2.66
N ASN A 342 29.15 -2.18 -2.92
CA ASN A 342 29.89 -1.12 -2.23
C ASN A 342 29.94 0.18 -3.05
N ASP A 343 29.07 0.31 -4.05
CA ASP A 343 28.94 1.49 -4.87
C ASP A 343 27.87 2.42 -4.26
N GLU A 344 28.27 3.64 -3.93
CA GLU A 344 27.36 4.65 -3.39
C GLU A 344 26.34 5.14 -4.43
N ASN A 345 26.62 4.96 -5.72
CA ASN A 345 25.73 5.34 -6.81
C ASN A 345 24.50 4.43 -6.92
N ASP A 346 24.53 3.26 -6.29
CA ASP A 346 23.38 2.36 -6.22
C ASP A 346 22.34 2.82 -5.19
N LEU A 347 22.64 3.87 -4.41
CA LEU A 347 21.67 4.48 -3.52
C LEU A 347 20.77 5.47 -4.28
N PRO A 348 19.43 5.33 -4.18
CA PRO A 348 18.49 6.22 -4.84
C PRO A 348 18.71 7.69 -4.48
N ALA A 349 18.49 8.59 -5.43
CA ALA A 349 18.56 10.03 -5.15
C ALA A 349 17.41 10.45 -4.23
N ILE A 350 17.70 11.27 -3.21
CA ILE A 350 16.66 11.82 -2.32
C ILE A 350 16.36 13.27 -2.73
N GLY A 351 15.20 13.46 -3.36
CA GLY A 351 14.71 14.79 -3.71
C GLY A 351 14.42 15.65 -2.49
N SER A 352 14.69 16.95 -2.58
CA SER A 352 14.35 17.94 -1.54
C SER A 352 13.13 18.75 -1.93
N GLY A 353 12.26 19.04 -0.96
CA GLY A 353 11.03 19.77 -1.18
C GLY A 353 9.93 18.94 -1.85
N ILE A 354 8.94 19.65 -2.37
CA ILE A 354 7.81 19.10 -3.11
C ILE A 354 8.11 19.21 -4.63
N PRO A 355 7.96 18.12 -5.41
CA PRO A 355 8.14 18.14 -6.86
C PRO A 355 7.30 19.22 -7.55
N GLN A 356 7.83 19.91 -8.55
CA GLN A 356 7.05 20.89 -9.32
C GLN A 356 5.93 20.20 -10.10
N GLY A 357 4.71 20.75 -10.00
CA GLY A 357 3.54 20.23 -10.73
C GLY A 357 2.98 18.90 -10.20
N GLY A 358 3.52 18.37 -9.10
CA GLY A 358 3.07 17.11 -8.51
C GLY A 358 3.03 17.11 -6.99
N THR A 359 2.71 15.94 -6.44
CA THR A 359 2.64 15.62 -5.01
C THR A 359 3.90 14.87 -4.57
N ALA A 360 4.32 15.08 -3.33
CA ALA A 360 5.32 14.26 -2.65
C ALA A 360 4.61 13.14 -1.87
N CYS A 361 4.63 11.93 -2.42
CA CYS A 361 4.01 10.75 -1.82
C CYS A 361 5.08 9.83 -1.21
N ASP A 362 5.72 10.27 -0.13
CA ASP A 362 6.62 9.40 0.62
C ASP A 362 5.78 8.49 1.54
N ARG A 363 5.47 7.27 1.09
CA ARG A 363 4.93 6.21 1.94
C ARG A 363 6.01 5.23 2.38
N CYS A 364 5.76 4.54 3.48
CA CYS A 364 6.65 3.58 4.11
C CYS A 364 6.91 2.33 3.26
N ASP A 365 5.85 1.81 2.65
CA ASP A 365 5.80 0.66 1.73
C ASP A 365 6.34 0.96 0.33
N GLN A 366 6.66 2.23 0.05
CA GLN A 366 7.12 2.70 -1.27
C GLN A 366 8.53 3.35 -1.20
N GLN A 367 9.30 3.08 -0.13
CA GLN A 367 10.66 3.59 -0.02
C GLN A 367 11.61 2.84 -0.97
N GLU A 368 12.24 3.58 -1.88
CA GLU A 368 13.35 3.04 -2.68
C GLU A 368 14.64 3.07 -1.84
N LEU A 369 15.17 1.89 -1.51
CA LEU A 369 16.37 1.74 -0.67
C LEU A 369 17.65 1.39 -1.46
N GLY A 370 17.50 1.10 -2.76
CA GLY A 370 18.56 0.53 -3.61
C GLY A 370 18.63 -1.01 -3.48
N PRO A 371 19.70 -1.65 -3.98
CA PRO A 371 19.85 -3.09 -3.91
C PRO A 371 20.25 -3.52 -2.50
N VAL A 372 19.26 -3.79 -1.64
CA VAL A 372 19.48 -4.21 -0.25
C VAL A 372 19.94 -5.67 -0.17
N LEU A 373 20.98 -5.93 0.61
CA LEU A 373 21.48 -7.28 0.93
C LEU A 373 20.83 -7.85 2.20
N ALA A 374 20.75 -7.01 3.22
CA ALA A 374 20.24 -7.36 4.54
C ALA A 374 19.76 -6.08 5.23
N GLY A 375 18.79 -6.16 6.13
CA GLY A 375 18.38 -4.98 6.88
C GLY A 375 17.41 -5.29 8.00
N ALA A 376 17.12 -4.25 8.77
CA ALA A 376 16.21 -4.26 9.89
C ALA A 376 15.52 -2.90 10.00
N MET A 377 14.40 -2.89 10.71
CA MET A 377 13.73 -1.68 11.16
C MET A 377 13.92 -1.54 12.67
N THR A 378 14.17 -0.32 13.14
CA THR A 378 14.40 -0.08 14.56
C THR A 378 13.10 -0.04 15.36
N ASP A 379 13.14 -0.53 16.60
CA ASP A 379 12.04 -0.44 17.55
C ASP A 379 11.83 0.98 18.11
N ALA A 380 10.89 1.12 19.07
CA ALA A 380 10.59 2.38 19.75
C ALA A 380 11.80 3.03 20.47
N ALA A 381 12.77 2.22 20.91
CA ALA A 381 13.99 2.68 21.56
C ALA A 381 15.12 3.00 20.56
N GLY A 382 14.92 2.70 19.26
CA GLY A 382 15.90 2.82 18.20
C GLY A 382 16.80 1.61 18.03
N GLU A 383 16.55 0.51 18.73
CA GLU A 383 17.36 -0.72 18.66
C GLU A 383 17.01 -1.54 17.41
N PHE A 384 17.98 -2.22 16.82
CA PHE A 384 17.78 -3.08 15.66
C PHE A 384 18.67 -4.33 15.68
N VAL A 385 18.27 -5.35 14.92
CA VAL A 385 19.04 -6.58 14.70
C VAL A 385 18.98 -6.96 13.22
N ILE A 386 20.12 -6.95 12.52
CA ILE A 386 20.27 -7.51 11.17
C ILE A 386 20.81 -8.93 11.30
N GLU A 387 20.17 -9.91 10.66
CA GLU A 387 20.54 -11.33 10.79
C GLU A 387 20.82 -12.00 9.45
N GLY A 388 21.62 -13.07 9.49
CA GLY A 388 21.91 -13.99 8.38
C GLY A 388 22.92 -13.43 7.39
N ASN A 389 22.60 -12.29 6.79
CA ASN A 389 23.20 -11.81 5.56
C ASN A 389 24.24 -10.71 5.80
N VAL A 390 25.02 -10.87 6.88
CA VAL A 390 26.01 -9.91 7.36
C VAL A 390 27.41 -10.33 6.89
N PRO A 391 28.07 -9.55 6.02
CA PRO A 391 29.42 -9.86 5.55
C PRO A 391 30.46 -9.69 6.67
N VAL A 392 31.50 -10.53 6.64
CA VAL A 392 32.66 -10.45 7.55
C VAL A 392 33.95 -10.54 6.76
N GLY A 393 35.04 -9.98 7.30
CA GLY A 393 36.35 -9.98 6.65
C GLY A 393 36.49 -9.03 5.45
N GLU A 394 35.37 -8.51 4.94
CA GLU A 394 35.31 -7.57 3.83
C GLU A 394 34.52 -6.31 4.22
N GLU A 395 34.79 -5.20 3.52
CA GLU A 395 34.04 -3.96 3.67
C GLU A 395 32.64 -4.09 3.06
N PHE A 396 31.64 -3.49 3.71
CA PHE A 396 30.29 -3.32 3.18
C PHE A 396 29.74 -1.91 3.45
N LEU A 397 28.76 -1.48 2.66
CA LEU A 397 28.05 -0.22 2.89
C LEU A 397 26.85 -0.42 3.84
N LEU A 398 26.94 0.14 5.04
CA LEU A 398 25.85 0.21 6.02
C LEU A 398 25.13 1.55 5.89
N VAL A 399 23.81 1.51 5.78
CA VAL A 399 22.96 2.67 5.55
C VAL A 399 21.89 2.75 6.63
N VAL A 400 21.74 3.94 7.21
CA VAL A 400 20.60 4.28 8.06
C VAL A 400 19.73 5.30 7.35
N LYS A 401 18.41 5.08 7.35
CA LYS A 401 17.42 5.97 6.73
C LYS A 401 16.19 6.13 7.63
N ALA A 402 15.83 7.37 7.94
CA ALA A 402 14.60 7.72 8.65
C ALA A 402 13.90 8.86 7.91
N GLY A 403 12.81 8.55 7.22
CA GLY A 403 12.21 9.48 6.25
C GLY A 403 13.27 9.95 5.24
N LYS A 404 13.44 11.27 5.06
CA LYS A 404 14.49 11.83 4.19
C LYS A 404 15.86 11.96 4.86
N PHE A 405 16.02 11.66 6.15
CA PHE A 405 17.37 11.52 6.69
C PHE A 405 18.00 10.25 6.15
N ARG A 406 19.22 10.35 5.61
CA ARG A 406 20.02 9.19 5.21
C ARG A 406 21.46 9.42 5.59
N ARG A 407 22.12 8.37 6.09
CA ARG A 407 23.57 8.33 6.24
C ARG A 407 24.09 6.96 5.84
N ALA A 408 25.01 6.92 4.88
CA ALA A 408 25.72 5.71 4.49
C ALA A 408 27.18 5.76 4.97
N GLN A 409 27.69 4.61 5.40
CA GLN A 409 29.02 4.43 5.96
C GLN A 409 29.63 3.12 5.47
N ARG A 410 30.95 3.08 5.30
CA ARG A 410 31.70 1.84 5.12
C ARG A 410 31.97 1.20 6.48
N LEU A 411 31.72 -0.09 6.59
CA LEU A 411 31.99 -0.88 7.79
C LEU A 411 32.67 -2.19 7.40
N THR A 412 33.60 -2.65 8.21
CA THR A 412 34.23 -3.96 8.07
C THR A 412 34.12 -4.68 9.41
N LEU A 413 33.53 -5.88 9.39
CA LEU A 413 33.55 -6.76 10.56
C LEU A 413 34.76 -7.69 10.48
N PRO A 414 35.41 -8.02 11.61
CA PRO A 414 36.50 -8.99 11.61
C PRO A 414 35.99 -10.39 11.20
N ALA A 415 36.82 -11.21 10.54
CA ALA A 415 36.42 -12.54 10.08
C ALA A 415 35.94 -13.44 11.23
N GLU A 416 36.46 -13.22 12.44
CA GLU A 416 36.07 -13.93 13.66
C GLU A 416 34.65 -13.62 14.15
N ALA A 417 33.98 -12.61 13.57
CA ALA A 417 32.57 -12.29 13.81
C ALA A 417 31.60 -13.26 13.11
N ALA A 418 32.10 -14.15 12.24
CA ALA A 418 31.29 -15.16 11.59
C ALA A 418 30.46 -15.99 12.59
N CYS A 419 29.17 -16.15 12.29
CA CYS A 419 28.21 -16.94 13.08
C CYS A 419 28.10 -16.48 14.55
N LYS A 420 28.28 -15.18 14.79
CA LYS A 420 28.18 -14.55 16.11
C LYS A 420 27.37 -13.26 16.02
N THR A 421 26.94 -12.79 17.18
CA THR A 421 26.38 -11.45 17.33
C THR A 421 27.49 -10.42 17.55
N THR A 422 27.52 -9.40 16.71
CA THR A 422 28.37 -8.22 16.88
C THR A 422 27.49 -7.03 17.27
N ALA A 423 27.86 -6.33 18.35
CA ALA A 423 27.21 -5.09 18.78
C ALA A 423 27.99 -3.89 18.27
N LEU A 424 27.31 -2.99 17.55
CA LEU A 424 27.87 -1.72 17.10
C LEU A 424 27.95 -0.73 18.27
N PRO A 425 28.93 0.20 18.26
CA PRO A 425 28.97 1.28 19.22
C PRO A 425 27.68 2.11 19.19
N THR A 426 27.13 2.42 20.35
CA THR A 426 25.87 3.16 20.47
C THR A 426 26.04 4.63 20.82
N ASN A 427 27.23 5.05 21.28
CA ASN A 427 27.54 6.44 21.61
C ASN A 427 27.67 7.30 20.34
N ALA A 428 27.09 8.51 20.31
CA ALA A 428 27.05 9.33 19.09
C ALA A 428 28.41 9.68 18.43
N ALA A 429 29.52 9.61 19.16
CA ALA A 429 30.85 9.93 18.61
C ALA A 429 31.31 8.88 17.59
N ASP A 430 31.03 7.61 17.86
CA ASP A 430 31.50 6.42 17.15
C ASP A 430 30.37 5.52 16.62
N ASN A 431 29.10 5.88 16.87
CA ASN A 431 27.94 5.15 16.39
C ASN A 431 27.84 5.23 14.84
N PRO A 432 27.97 4.10 14.12
CA PRO A 432 27.90 4.10 12.65
C PRO A 432 26.45 4.26 12.14
N THR A 433 25.45 4.05 12.99
CA THR A 433 24.02 4.02 12.66
C THR A 433 23.23 5.23 13.18
N ARG A 434 23.86 6.26 13.73
CA ARG A 434 23.15 7.51 14.06
C ARG A 434 22.78 8.31 12.82
N LEU A 435 21.75 9.14 12.92
CA LEU A 435 21.38 10.11 11.89
C LEU A 435 22.53 11.11 11.60
N PRO A 436 22.57 11.73 10.40
CA PRO A 436 23.66 12.62 10.01
C PRO A 436 23.63 13.97 10.73
N ARG A 437 24.82 14.44 11.12
CA ARG A 437 25.08 15.76 11.72
C ARG A 437 25.20 16.86 10.66
N SER A 438 25.75 16.55 9.50
CA SER A 438 25.96 17.47 8.38
C SER A 438 25.84 16.74 7.05
N MET A 439 25.69 17.45 5.93
CA MET A 439 25.68 16.84 4.58
C MET A 439 27.03 16.18 4.20
N SER A 440 28.07 16.41 5.00
CA SER A 440 29.40 15.80 4.88
C SER A 440 29.66 14.64 5.86
N ASP A 441 28.65 14.24 6.64
CA ASP A 441 28.79 13.23 7.70
C ASP A 441 28.53 11.80 7.20
N GLY A 442 29.36 11.34 6.27
CA GLY A 442 29.24 10.02 5.65
C GLY A 442 29.48 10.07 4.15
N ILE A 443 29.09 9.01 3.46
CA ILE A 443 29.34 8.81 2.03
C ILE A 443 28.17 9.35 1.20
N ALA A 444 26.98 8.84 1.45
CA ALA A 444 25.75 9.26 0.78
C ALA A 444 24.76 9.81 1.81
N VAL A 445 24.87 11.11 2.07
CA VAL A 445 24.15 11.77 3.17
C VAL A 445 22.99 12.61 2.65
N ASN A 446 21.87 12.58 3.37
CA ASN A 446 20.80 13.54 3.20
C ASN A 446 20.21 13.95 4.55
N ILE A 447 19.92 15.24 4.69
CA ILE A 447 19.12 15.83 5.77
C ILE A 447 17.95 16.52 5.07
N PRO A 448 16.68 16.38 5.48
CA PRO A 448 15.57 17.11 4.83
C PRO A 448 15.80 18.62 4.80
N ARG A 449 15.29 19.32 3.79
CA ARG A 449 15.24 20.78 3.78
C ARG A 449 14.15 21.25 4.74
N ILE A 450 14.54 22.04 5.73
CA ILE A 450 13.65 22.56 6.77
C ILE A 450 13.64 24.08 6.71
N ALA A 451 12.47 24.69 6.59
CA ALA A 451 12.29 26.12 6.84
C ALA A 451 11.85 26.31 8.28
N VAL A 452 12.49 27.21 9.02
CA VAL A 452 12.08 27.59 10.36
C VAL A 452 11.67 29.06 10.35
N ALA A 453 10.38 29.33 10.46
CA ALA A 453 9.84 30.65 10.79
C ALA A 453 9.98 30.84 12.30
N THR A 454 11.03 31.53 12.72
CA THR A 454 11.47 31.64 14.12
C THR A 454 10.55 32.51 14.95
N GLY A 455 10.35 32.14 16.21
CA GLY A 455 9.44 32.81 17.15
C GLY A 455 10.15 33.45 18.34
N GLU A 456 9.43 34.31 19.07
CA GLU A 456 9.91 34.92 20.31
C GLU A 456 9.92 33.92 21.49
N LEU A 457 8.91 33.05 21.54
CA LEU A 457 8.65 32.14 22.66
C LEU A 457 9.17 30.72 22.41
N ASP A 458 9.02 30.23 21.19
CA ASP A 458 9.57 28.94 20.77
C ASP A 458 10.83 29.14 19.93
N ALA A 459 11.73 28.17 20.01
CA ALA A 459 13.04 28.22 19.37
C ALA A 459 13.43 26.83 18.83
N MET A 460 12.68 26.34 17.85
CA MET A 460 12.89 24.99 17.30
C MET A 460 14.22 24.90 16.52
N GLU A 461 14.74 26.02 16.00
CA GLU A 461 16.09 26.09 15.47
C GLU A 461 17.14 25.65 16.51
N CYS A 462 16.92 25.99 17.78
CA CYS A 462 17.78 25.56 18.87
C CYS A 462 17.62 24.07 19.17
N VAL A 463 16.44 23.48 18.93
CA VAL A 463 16.22 22.03 19.09
C VAL A 463 17.01 21.26 18.04
N PHE A 464 16.97 21.67 16.77
CA PHE A 464 17.78 21.05 15.71
C PHE A 464 19.29 21.10 16.02
N GLU A 465 19.78 22.22 16.56
CA GLU A 465 21.18 22.34 16.99
C GLU A 465 21.47 21.52 18.28
N LYS A 466 20.46 21.26 19.11
CA LYS A 466 20.59 20.45 20.35
C LYS A 466 20.55 18.95 20.10
N ILE A 467 19.75 18.48 19.15
CA ILE A 467 19.75 17.07 18.71
C ILE A 467 21.02 16.72 17.93
N GLY A 468 21.79 17.73 17.50
CA GLY A 468 23.14 17.55 17.00
C GLY A 468 23.35 17.87 15.52
N ILE A 469 22.42 18.57 14.85
CA ILE A 469 22.68 19.10 13.50
C ILE A 469 23.75 20.20 13.60
N ALA A 470 24.75 20.15 12.72
CA ALA A 470 25.87 21.08 12.72
C ALA A 470 25.39 22.50 12.39
N HIS A 471 25.98 23.49 13.04
CA HIS A 471 25.69 24.90 12.79
C HIS A 471 25.91 25.30 11.31
N SER A 472 26.82 24.62 10.61
CA SER A 472 27.07 24.82 9.18
C SER A 472 25.89 24.46 8.27
N GLU A 473 24.93 23.68 8.77
CA GLU A 473 23.71 23.33 8.05
C GLU A 473 22.61 24.38 8.22
N PHE A 474 22.84 25.42 9.02
CA PHE A 474 21.92 26.54 9.22
C PHE A 474 22.33 27.73 8.34
N GLY A 475 21.34 28.42 7.78
CA GLY A 475 21.62 29.61 6.99
C GLY A 475 20.38 30.42 6.64
N ASN A 476 20.60 31.52 5.92
CA ASN A 476 19.50 32.21 5.24
C ASN A 476 19.13 31.45 3.97
N PRO A 477 17.87 31.49 3.53
CA PRO A 477 17.50 30.92 2.24
C PRO A 477 18.20 31.67 1.10
N GLY A 478 18.75 30.93 0.13
CA GLY A 478 19.25 31.51 -1.13
C GLY A 478 18.11 31.94 -2.06
N ASN A 479 18.44 32.62 -3.16
CA ASN A 479 17.47 32.86 -4.23
C ASN A 479 17.05 31.52 -4.84
N ASN A 480 15.74 31.25 -4.92
CA ASN A 480 15.20 29.98 -5.41
C ASN A 480 15.82 28.73 -4.72
N GLY A 481 16.24 28.84 -3.46
CA GLY A 481 16.84 27.72 -2.73
C GLY A 481 18.27 27.38 -3.14
N SER A 482 19.00 28.33 -3.73
CA SER A 482 20.41 28.15 -4.13
C SER A 482 21.39 27.99 -2.97
N ASN A 483 20.97 28.19 -1.72
CA ASN A 483 21.80 27.90 -0.56
C ASN A 483 21.79 26.38 -0.29
N ALA A 484 22.99 25.83 -0.07
CA ALA A 484 23.21 24.42 0.24
C ALA A 484 22.82 24.03 1.67
N ALA A 485 22.65 25.01 2.57
CA ALA A 485 22.17 24.78 3.94
C ALA A 485 20.84 23.99 3.94
N ARG A 486 20.69 23.14 4.95
CA ARG A 486 19.52 22.26 5.08
C ARG A 486 18.44 22.86 5.97
N ILE A 487 18.83 23.73 6.91
CA ILE A 487 17.92 24.45 7.78
C ILE A 487 17.98 25.94 7.45
N HIS A 488 16.89 26.49 6.92
CA HIS A 488 16.79 27.90 6.57
C HIS A 488 15.96 28.67 7.59
N LEU A 489 16.54 29.76 8.11
CA LEU A 489 15.84 30.63 9.04
C LEU A 489 15.09 31.74 8.29
N TYR A 490 13.84 31.91 8.69
CA TYR A 490 12.99 33.03 8.37
C TYR A 490 12.58 33.69 9.67
N ARG A 491 12.74 35.00 9.76
CA ARG A 491 12.52 35.72 11.00
C ARG A 491 11.02 36.01 11.20
N GLY A 492 10.43 35.51 12.27
CA GLY A 492 9.13 35.96 12.77
C GLY A 492 9.26 37.06 13.84
N GLY A 493 8.13 37.48 14.40
CA GLY A 493 8.06 38.47 15.48
C GLY A 493 8.94 38.09 16.67
N GLY A 494 9.92 38.94 17.01
CA GLY A 494 10.87 38.69 18.11
C GLY A 494 11.81 37.48 17.92
N GLY A 495 11.75 36.83 16.75
CA GLY A 495 12.44 35.57 16.46
C GLY A 495 13.93 35.67 16.22
N ALA A 496 14.58 34.51 16.29
CA ALA A 496 16.01 34.37 16.03
C ALA A 496 16.35 34.71 14.57
N ARG A 497 17.58 35.17 14.37
CA ARG A 497 18.17 35.45 13.06
C ARG A 497 19.48 34.70 12.92
N TYR A 498 19.74 34.15 11.75
CA TYR A 498 21.08 33.64 11.41
C TYR A 498 22.08 34.79 11.31
N ASN A 499 21.69 35.88 10.61
CA ASN A 499 22.45 37.13 10.54
C ASN A 499 21.52 38.33 10.23
N ASN A 500 22.09 39.51 9.93
CA ASN A 500 21.29 40.71 9.67
C ASN A 500 20.51 40.68 8.34
N GLN A 501 20.81 39.72 7.47
CA GLN A 501 20.15 39.48 6.20
C GLN A 501 19.12 38.36 6.25
N THR A 502 18.82 37.82 7.44
CA THR A 502 17.75 36.81 7.59
C THR A 502 16.41 37.44 7.16
N PRO A 503 15.74 36.88 6.14
CA PRO A 503 14.50 37.44 5.61
C PRO A 503 13.37 37.30 6.61
N GLU A 504 12.35 38.12 6.47
CA GLU A 504 11.13 37.98 7.26
C GLU A 504 10.34 36.74 6.80
N HIS A 505 9.71 36.03 7.73
CA HIS A 505 8.83 34.87 7.46
C HIS A 505 7.67 35.14 6.49
N SER A 506 7.32 36.42 6.25
CA SER A 506 6.37 36.78 5.20
C SER A 506 6.85 36.35 3.81
N GLU A 507 8.15 36.38 3.54
CA GLU A 507 8.72 35.92 2.26
C GLU A 507 8.52 34.42 2.03
N LEU A 508 8.45 33.62 3.08
CA LEU A 508 8.13 32.19 3.01
C LEU A 508 6.65 32.01 2.65
N TYR A 509 5.75 32.58 3.46
CA TYR A 509 4.31 32.33 3.33
C TYR A 509 3.64 33.05 2.15
N ASN A 510 4.25 34.13 1.62
CA ASN A 510 3.76 34.82 0.42
C ASN A 510 3.97 34.01 -0.86
N SER A 511 4.75 32.92 -0.84
CA SER A 511 5.16 32.20 -2.04
C SER A 511 5.04 30.69 -1.87
N LEU A 512 4.07 30.09 -2.57
CA LEU A 512 3.99 28.63 -2.69
C LEU A 512 5.26 28.03 -3.28
N THR A 513 5.83 28.65 -4.32
CA THR A 513 7.11 28.22 -4.90
C THR A 513 8.22 28.16 -3.85
N ARG A 514 8.23 29.10 -2.89
CA ARG A 514 9.21 29.08 -1.80
C ARG A 514 8.93 27.97 -0.80
N LEU A 515 7.68 27.78 -0.38
CA LEU A 515 7.27 26.69 0.51
C LEU A 515 7.63 25.32 -0.09
N SER A 516 7.38 25.12 -1.38
CA SER A 516 7.66 23.86 -2.09
C SER A 516 9.16 23.52 -2.17
N LEU A 517 10.09 24.40 -1.79
CA LEU A 517 11.52 24.05 -1.70
C LEU A 517 11.86 23.23 -0.44
N TYR A 518 10.92 23.09 0.49
CA TYR A 518 11.14 22.52 1.81
C TYR A 518 10.34 21.25 2.02
N ASP A 519 10.98 20.24 2.61
CA ASP A 519 10.34 19.02 3.06
C ASP A 519 9.50 19.28 4.31
N ILE A 520 10.01 20.15 5.19
CA ILE A 520 9.38 20.51 6.46
C ILE A 520 9.37 22.04 6.62
N VAL A 521 8.24 22.58 7.05
CA VAL A 521 8.09 23.96 7.49
C VAL A 521 7.75 23.95 8.98
N VAL A 522 8.53 24.69 9.75
CA VAL A 522 8.37 24.88 11.19
C VAL A 522 7.90 26.31 11.43
N ALA A 523 6.77 26.45 12.11
CA ALA A 523 6.19 27.73 12.50
C ALA A 523 6.24 27.88 14.02
N ASP A 524 7.22 28.64 14.50
CA ASP A 524 7.48 28.86 15.92
C ASP A 524 6.60 29.98 16.49
N CYS A 525 6.21 29.87 17.75
CA CYS A 525 5.36 30.85 18.40
C CYS A 525 6.06 32.20 18.56
N GLU A 526 5.48 33.22 17.94
CA GLU A 526 5.95 34.61 18.00
C GLU A 526 5.45 35.36 19.24
N GLY A 527 4.69 34.68 20.11
CA GLY A 527 4.16 35.23 21.35
C GLY A 527 2.97 36.18 21.17
N PRO A 528 2.42 36.69 22.30
CA PRO A 528 1.18 37.46 22.32
C PRO A 528 1.31 38.84 21.68
N SER A 529 2.53 39.37 21.56
CA SER A 529 2.83 40.66 20.91
C SER A 529 2.68 40.59 19.39
N TRP A 530 2.79 39.39 18.81
CA TRP A 530 2.87 39.17 17.37
C TRP A 530 1.88 38.11 16.86
N GLY A 531 1.16 37.42 17.76
CA GLY A 531 0.12 36.44 17.44
C GLY A 531 -1.19 37.04 16.90
N TYR A 532 -2.11 36.15 16.50
CA TYR A 532 -3.37 36.46 15.81
C TYR A 532 -4.20 37.60 16.44
N SER A 533 -4.29 37.65 17.78
CA SER A 533 -5.07 38.67 18.48
C SER A 533 -4.54 40.10 18.29
N ARG A 534 -3.30 40.28 17.84
CA ARG A 534 -2.67 41.59 17.59
C ARG A 534 -2.27 41.83 16.12
N ASN A 535 -2.02 40.78 15.33
CA ASN A 535 -1.72 40.92 13.90
C ASN A 535 -2.53 39.93 13.01
N PRO A 536 -3.88 40.05 12.98
CA PRO A 536 -4.71 39.19 12.13
C PRO A 536 -4.39 39.36 10.64
N ASN A 537 -3.84 40.51 10.25
CA ASN A 537 -3.44 40.83 8.88
C ASN A 537 -2.24 40.02 8.37
N PHE A 538 -1.53 39.30 9.27
CA PHE A 538 -0.49 38.38 8.84
C PHE A 538 -1.06 37.11 8.21
N TYR A 539 -2.13 36.54 8.77
CA TYR A 539 -2.71 35.27 8.33
C TYR A 539 -3.78 35.45 7.24
N THR A 540 -3.41 36.14 6.15
CA THR A 540 -4.33 36.40 5.04
C THR A 540 -4.78 35.11 4.35
N ASN A 541 -5.95 35.14 3.71
CA ASN A 541 -6.47 34.00 2.94
C ASN A 541 -5.48 33.52 1.87
N SER A 542 -4.74 34.44 1.25
CA SER A 542 -3.72 34.08 0.24
C SER A 542 -2.55 33.28 0.83
N ARG A 543 -2.04 33.69 2.01
CA ARG A 543 -0.98 32.92 2.69
C ARG A 543 -1.49 31.58 3.20
N LYS A 544 -2.70 31.56 3.75
CA LYS A 544 -3.38 30.33 4.17
C LYS A 544 -3.55 29.36 3.00
N ALA A 545 -3.95 29.84 1.83
CA ALA A 545 -4.06 29.04 0.61
C ALA A 545 -2.70 28.44 0.20
N ASN A 546 -1.60 29.21 0.26
CA ASN A 546 -0.27 28.68 -0.03
C ASN A 546 0.13 27.55 0.94
N VAL A 547 -0.18 27.69 2.24
CA VAL A 547 0.12 26.66 3.24
C VAL A 547 -0.75 25.42 3.05
N LEU A 548 -2.04 25.62 2.77
CA LEU A 548 -2.98 24.53 2.45
C LEU A 548 -2.45 23.71 1.25
N GLU A 549 -2.16 24.38 0.14
CA GLU A 549 -1.63 23.77 -1.07
C GLU A 549 -0.30 23.05 -0.82
N TYR A 550 0.61 23.65 -0.04
CA TYR A 550 1.86 23.02 0.36
C TYR A 550 1.63 21.70 1.12
N VAL A 551 0.74 21.70 2.11
CA VAL A 551 0.44 20.49 2.92
C VAL A 551 -0.25 19.42 2.07
N ASN A 552 -1.23 19.81 1.26
CA ASN A 552 -1.97 18.89 0.38
C ASN A 552 -1.05 18.24 -0.65
N ARG A 553 -0.04 18.97 -1.14
CA ARG A 553 0.98 18.42 -2.04
C ARG A 553 2.08 17.60 -1.36
N GLY A 554 1.97 17.33 -0.06
CA GLY A 554 2.91 16.46 0.65
C GLY A 554 3.95 17.17 1.51
N GLY A 555 3.88 18.49 1.62
CA GLY A 555 4.65 19.24 2.60
C GLY A 555 4.30 18.86 4.04
N ARG A 556 5.26 18.99 4.96
CA ARG A 556 5.05 18.75 6.39
C ARG A 556 5.10 20.07 7.14
N LEU A 557 4.07 20.37 7.93
CA LEU A 557 3.99 21.58 8.73
C LEU A 557 4.01 21.23 10.22
N PHE A 558 5.00 21.75 10.94
CA PHE A 558 4.99 21.79 12.39
C PHE A 558 4.56 23.19 12.83
N ALA A 559 3.45 23.30 13.56
CA ALA A 559 2.91 24.57 14.03
C ALA A 559 2.81 24.56 15.57
N SER A 560 3.59 25.42 16.22
CA SER A 560 3.61 25.54 17.69
C SER A 560 2.67 26.63 18.20
N HIS A 561 2.10 26.40 19.39
CA HIS A 561 1.19 27.32 20.11
C HIS A 561 0.21 28.08 19.19
N LEU A 562 0.44 29.39 18.97
CA LEU A 562 -0.46 30.29 18.25
C LEU A 562 -0.43 30.10 16.72
N ASN A 563 0.47 29.28 16.18
CA ASN A 563 0.52 28.96 14.76
C ASN A 563 -0.55 27.95 14.30
N PHE A 564 -1.43 27.49 15.19
CA PHE A 564 -2.64 26.75 14.81
C PHE A 564 -3.54 27.53 13.83
N MET A 565 -3.36 28.84 13.71
CA MET A 565 -4.02 29.70 12.74
C MET A 565 -3.79 29.31 11.28
N TRP A 566 -2.68 28.62 10.99
CA TRP A 566 -2.46 28.04 9.66
C TRP A 566 -3.44 26.92 9.35
N ILE A 567 -3.99 26.26 10.36
CA ILE A 567 -4.91 25.13 10.24
C ILE A 567 -6.35 25.60 10.44
N HIS A 568 -6.61 26.40 11.47
CA HIS A 568 -7.94 26.85 11.84
C HIS A 568 -8.67 27.55 10.69
N GLN A 569 -9.84 26.99 10.31
CA GLN A 569 -10.69 27.45 9.21
C GLN A 569 -9.95 27.60 7.86
N ASN A 570 -8.84 26.89 7.66
CA ASN A 570 -8.08 26.94 6.41
C ASN A 570 -8.50 25.80 5.48
N GLY A 571 -9.40 26.10 4.54
CA GLY A 571 -10.11 25.09 3.76
C GLY A 571 -11.05 24.30 4.66
N THR A 572 -12.35 24.38 4.41
CA THR A 572 -13.38 23.70 5.22
C THR A 572 -14.03 22.53 4.50
N ALA A 573 -13.63 22.26 3.25
CA ALA A 573 -14.06 21.09 2.51
C ALA A 573 -13.69 19.82 3.27
N ALA A 574 -14.61 18.86 3.30
CA ALA A 574 -14.34 17.53 3.84
C ALA A 574 -13.22 16.83 3.04
N TYR A 575 -12.72 15.72 3.58
CA TYR A 575 -11.84 14.88 2.77
C TYR A 575 -12.62 14.29 1.61
N ASP A 576 -11.99 14.30 0.44
CA ASP A 576 -12.46 13.66 -0.78
C ASP A 576 -11.31 12.77 -1.27
N GLU A 577 -11.61 11.48 -1.47
CA GLU A 577 -10.62 10.51 -1.92
C GLU A 577 -10.33 10.64 -3.44
N ASP A 578 -11.31 11.14 -4.20
CA ASP A 578 -11.18 11.42 -5.63
C ASP A 578 -10.50 12.77 -5.89
N ASP A 579 -10.56 13.70 -4.92
CA ASP A 579 -9.85 14.99 -4.96
C ASP A 579 -9.16 15.32 -3.61
N PRO A 580 -8.06 14.61 -3.27
CA PRO A 580 -7.35 14.83 -2.02
C PRO A 580 -6.66 16.21 -1.97
N ILE A 581 -6.49 16.88 -3.12
CA ILE A 581 -5.85 18.20 -3.20
C ILE A 581 -6.83 19.32 -2.87
N ALA A 582 -8.12 19.17 -3.17
CA ALA A 582 -9.16 20.13 -2.78
C ALA A 582 -9.58 20.03 -1.29
N THR A 583 -9.11 19.01 -0.58
CA THR A 583 -9.43 18.80 0.84
C THR A 583 -8.95 19.98 1.71
N GLY A 584 -9.83 20.45 2.60
CA GLY A 584 -9.48 21.45 3.60
C GLY A 584 -8.68 20.85 4.77
N ILE A 585 -7.68 21.60 5.28
CA ILE A 585 -6.97 21.20 6.50
C ILE A 585 -7.70 21.66 7.78
N GLY A 586 -8.64 22.60 7.69
CA GLY A 586 -9.43 23.06 8.84
C GLY A 586 -10.18 21.93 9.56
N PRO A 587 -10.84 21.00 8.85
CA PRO A 587 -11.49 19.84 9.46
C PRO A 587 -10.56 18.81 10.10
N SER A 588 -9.24 18.90 9.91
CA SER A 588 -8.28 17.94 10.50
C SER A 588 -8.15 18.08 12.02
N ALA A 589 -8.49 19.24 12.58
CA ALA A 589 -8.40 19.49 14.01
C ALA A 589 -9.41 20.55 14.48
N THR A 590 -9.98 20.35 15.67
CA THR A 590 -10.86 21.35 16.31
C THR A 590 -10.05 22.15 17.33
N PHE A 591 -10.10 23.48 17.24
CA PHE A 591 -9.36 24.39 18.11
C PHE A 591 -10.29 25.31 18.89
N SER A 592 -10.07 25.44 20.20
CA SER A 592 -10.63 26.56 20.96
C SER A 592 -9.81 27.82 20.68
N THR A 593 -10.44 28.85 20.11
CA THR A 593 -9.82 30.16 19.89
C THR A 593 -9.87 31.07 21.12
N SER A 594 -10.48 30.60 22.21
CA SER A 594 -10.51 31.33 23.48
C SER A 594 -9.16 31.18 24.18
N LEU A 595 -8.40 32.28 24.29
CA LEU A 595 -7.17 32.33 25.09
C LEU A 595 -7.51 32.17 26.57
N VAL A 596 -7.63 30.92 27.06
CA VAL A 596 -7.79 30.67 28.48
C VAL A 596 -6.40 30.50 29.10
N TRP A 597 -6.00 31.45 29.96
CA TRP A 597 -4.74 31.42 30.72
C TRP A 597 -4.80 30.42 31.89
N SER A 598 -5.51 29.30 31.73
CA SER A 598 -5.64 28.24 32.72
C SER A 598 -5.07 26.95 32.13
N PRO A 599 -4.12 26.27 32.82
CA PRO A 599 -3.47 25.07 32.31
C PRO A 599 -4.41 23.87 32.07
N ASP A 600 -5.67 23.93 32.53
CA ASP A 600 -6.56 22.77 32.63
C ASP A 600 -7.75 22.72 31.65
N VAL A 601 -7.81 23.58 30.61
CA VAL A 601 -9.01 23.66 29.72
C VAL A 601 -8.73 23.71 28.21
N GLY A 602 -7.54 23.29 27.78
CA GLY A 602 -7.25 23.14 26.36
C GLY A 602 -7.96 21.92 25.76
N THR A 603 -9.20 22.07 25.26
CA THR A 603 -9.89 21.02 24.50
C THR A 603 -9.48 21.07 23.02
N GLY A 604 -8.24 20.70 22.71
CA GLY A 604 -7.83 20.33 21.36
C GLY A 604 -8.09 18.85 21.15
N ARG A 605 -8.88 18.47 20.14
CA ARG A 605 -9.01 17.07 19.70
C ARG A 605 -8.52 16.97 18.27
N ILE A 606 -7.57 16.06 18.03
CA ILE A 606 -7.23 15.54 16.70
C ILE A 606 -8.35 14.56 16.32
N SER A 607 -8.90 14.67 15.11
CA SER A 607 -10.07 13.90 14.69
C SER A 607 -9.69 12.48 14.28
N LEU A 608 -9.91 11.49 15.16
CA LEU A 608 -9.63 10.05 14.95
C LEU A 608 -10.66 9.31 14.04
N GLY A 609 -11.25 9.98 13.05
CA GLY A 609 -12.49 9.50 12.41
C GLY A 609 -12.48 9.45 10.89
N ARG A 610 -11.32 9.25 10.24
CA ARG A 610 -11.27 9.10 8.77
C ARG A 610 -10.70 7.73 8.41
N PRO A 611 -11.54 6.77 7.97
CA PRO A 611 -11.09 5.41 7.69
C PRO A 611 -10.07 5.30 6.54
N ASN A 612 -9.98 6.30 5.64
CA ASN A 612 -9.03 6.31 4.51
C ASN A 612 -8.26 7.64 4.37
N ALA A 613 -8.04 8.41 5.44
CA ALA A 613 -7.16 9.58 5.33
C ALA A 613 -5.69 9.14 5.28
N SER A 614 -4.85 9.87 4.52
CA SER A 614 -3.38 9.82 4.64
C SER A 614 -2.98 9.72 6.12
N PRO A 615 -1.96 8.91 6.51
CA PRO A 615 -1.61 8.57 7.91
C PRO A 615 -1.11 9.75 8.78
N ARG A 616 -1.51 10.98 8.44
CA ARG A 616 -1.13 12.25 9.06
C ARG A 616 -2.08 12.69 10.18
N ILE A 617 -3.07 11.88 10.58
CA ILE A 617 -4.16 12.31 11.50
C ILE A 617 -4.42 11.31 12.67
N GLU A 618 -3.65 10.25 12.83
CA GLU A 618 -3.75 9.42 14.06
C GLU A 618 -3.08 10.12 15.26
N ASN A 619 -3.63 9.93 16.47
CA ASN A 619 -2.95 10.39 17.68
C ASN A 619 -1.67 9.57 17.87
N PHE A 620 -0.56 10.24 18.19
CA PHE A 620 0.73 9.59 18.46
C PHE A 620 0.69 8.50 19.55
N ARG A 621 -0.33 8.51 20.42
CA ARG A 621 -0.56 7.48 21.43
C ARG A 621 -1.04 6.15 20.83
N ASP A 622 -1.79 6.20 19.74
CA ASP A 622 -2.39 5.01 19.11
C ASP A 622 -1.39 4.32 18.15
N TRP A 623 -0.18 4.88 18.06
CA TRP A 623 0.94 4.40 17.25
C TRP A 623 2.00 3.61 18.06
N MET A 624 1.94 3.67 19.40
CA MET A 624 2.73 2.80 20.30
C MET A 624 1.91 1.56 20.65
#